data_AF-A0A8S8XYE0-F1
#
_entry.id   AF-A0A8S8XYE0-F1
#
_cell.length_a   1.000
_cell.length_b   1.000
_cell.length_c   1.000
_cell.angle_alpha   90.00
_cell.angle_beta   90.00
_cell.angle_gamma   90.00
#
_symmetry.space_group_name_H-M   'P 1'
#
loop_
_entity.id
_entity.type
_entity.pdbx_description
1 polymer ?
#
loop_
_entity_poly.entity_id
_entity_poly.type
_entity_poly.pdbx_seq_one_letter_code
_entity_poly.pdbx_strand_id
1 'polypeptide(L)'
;MKEFADLSEDEVKTISGYGALGKDTANRMIENVVGTFPLPLGFAPNFQINGKDYIVPMAVEEPSVVAAATHMARVPERLVEFLRPLMSLL
;
A
#
# COMPACT_ATOMS: atom_id res chain seq x y z
N MET A 1 4.32 11.28 -5.41
CA MET A 1 2.87 11.09 -5.13
C MET A 1 1.99 11.80 -6.14
N LYS A 2 1.95 13.14 -6.16
CA LYS A 2 1.12 13.90 -7.12
C LYS A 2 1.42 13.58 -8.59
N GLU A 3 2.69 13.48 -8.97
CA GLU A 3 3.08 13.14 -10.36
C GLU A 3 2.86 11.67 -10.75
N PHE A 4 2.60 10.78 -9.79
CA PHE A 4 2.65 9.33 -10.02
C PHE A 4 1.30 8.62 -9.87
N ALA A 5 0.35 9.22 -9.15
CA ALA A 5 -0.91 8.59 -8.78
C ALA A 5 -2.15 9.43 -9.15
N ASP A 6 -1.98 10.50 -9.92
CA ASP A 6 -3.06 11.41 -10.35
C ASP A 6 -4.00 11.83 -9.20
N LEU A 7 -3.39 12.20 -8.06
CA LEU A 7 -4.12 12.59 -6.85
C LEU A 7 -4.27 14.11 -6.78
N SER A 8 -5.48 14.54 -6.45
CA SER A 8 -5.78 15.92 -6.07
C SER A 8 -5.02 16.35 -4.81
N GLU A 9 -4.96 17.66 -4.57
CA GLU A 9 -4.29 18.19 -3.38
C GLU A 9 -4.97 17.75 -2.09
N ASP A 10 -6.30 17.64 -2.10
CA ASP A 10 -7.10 17.19 -0.96
C ASP A 10 -6.87 15.72 -0.65
N GLU A 11 -6.73 14.86 -1.67
CA GLU A 11 -6.40 13.44 -1.47
C GLU A 11 -5.00 13.27 -0.89
N VAL A 12 -4.01 14.01 -1.41
CA VAL A 12 -2.65 14.00 -0.86
C VAL A 12 -2.64 14.44 0.59
N LYS A 13 -3.38 15.51 0.93
CA LYS A 13 -3.53 15.99 2.30
C LYS A 13 -4.19 14.96 3.21
N THR A 14 -5.17 14.22 2.70
CA THR A 14 -5.90 13.21 3.46
C THR A 14 -5.01 12.04 3.86
N ILE A 15 -4.14 11.55 2.95
CA ILE A 15 -3.35 10.34 3.19
C ILE A 15 -1.93 10.60 3.71
N SER A 16 -1.46 11.85 3.69
CA SER A 16 -0.16 12.25 4.28
C SER A 16 -0.23 12.51 5.78
N GLY A 17 -1.42 12.56 6.37
CA GLY A 17 -1.59 12.72 7.81
C GLY A 17 -1.21 11.45 8.59
N TYR A 18 -0.58 11.61 9.75
CA TYR A 18 -0.31 10.54 10.73
C TYR A 18 -1.59 10.03 11.44
N GLY A 19 -2.76 10.42 10.96
CA GLY A 19 -4.09 10.07 11.46
C GLY A 19 -5.14 10.61 10.51
N ALA A 20 -5.65 9.74 9.63
CA ALA A 20 -6.64 10.13 8.61
C ALA A 20 -8.09 9.89 9.06
N LEU A 21 -8.31 9.04 10.08
CA LEU A 21 -9.63 8.65 10.52
C LEU A 21 -10.08 9.50 11.72
N GLY A 22 -11.09 10.34 11.50
CA GLY A 22 -11.67 11.18 12.55
C GLY A 22 -12.43 10.37 13.60
N LYS A 23 -12.55 10.94 14.82
CA LYS A 23 -13.24 10.32 15.96
C LYS A 23 -14.67 9.88 15.63
N ASP A 24 -15.44 10.72 14.94
CA ASP A 24 -16.84 10.43 14.61
C ASP A 24 -16.95 9.26 13.63
N THR A 25 -16.05 9.18 12.65
CA THR A 25 -15.99 8.05 11.72
C THR A 25 -15.58 6.78 12.44
N ALA A 26 -14.53 6.83 13.27
CA ALA A 26 -14.08 5.68 14.06
C ALA A 26 -15.20 5.13 14.96
N ASN A 27 -15.91 6.01 15.69
CA ASN A 27 -17.06 5.65 16.54
C ASN A 27 -18.21 4.99 15.78
N ARG A 28 -18.34 5.22 14.47
CA ARG A 28 -19.38 4.59 13.64
C ARG A 28 -18.93 3.25 13.04
N MET A 29 -17.63 2.96 13.06
CA MET A 29 -17.09 1.74 12.46
C MET A 29 -17.19 0.54 13.41
N ILE A 30 -16.96 0.74 14.71
CA ILE A 30 -16.98 -0.32 15.73
C ILE A 30 -17.49 0.22 17.08
N GLU A 31 -17.89 -0.66 18.00
CA GLU A 31 -18.27 -0.31 19.37
C GLU A 31 -17.06 -0.07 20.28
N ASN A 32 -17.30 0.64 21.40
CA ASN A 32 -16.31 0.87 22.47
C ASN A 32 -14.97 1.50 21.99
N VAL A 33 -15.04 2.40 21.01
CA VAL A 33 -13.87 3.10 20.50
C VAL A 33 -13.23 3.99 21.57
N VAL A 34 -11.95 3.74 21.84
CA VAL A 34 -11.11 4.57 22.73
C VAL A 34 -10.13 5.44 21.92
N GLY A 35 -9.86 5.08 20.67
CA GLY A 35 -8.97 5.80 19.77
C GLY A 35 -8.72 5.05 18.46
N THR A 36 -7.74 5.51 17.69
CA THR A 36 -7.29 4.87 16.44
C THR A 36 -5.84 4.42 16.58
N PHE A 37 -5.49 3.29 15.98
CA PHE A 37 -4.11 2.81 15.92
C PHE A 37 -3.52 3.07 14.52
N PRO A 38 -2.58 4.02 14.37
CA PRO A 38 -1.96 4.28 13.07
C PRO A 38 -0.93 3.19 12.72
N LEU A 39 -0.90 2.79 11.45
CA LEU A 39 0.13 1.94 10.87
C LEU A 39 0.86 2.74 9.77
N PRO A 40 2.19 2.63 9.61
CA PRO A 40 2.89 3.31 8.53
C PRO A 40 2.31 2.94 7.17
N LEU A 41 1.98 3.95 6.38
CA LEU A 41 1.46 3.80 5.02
C LEU A 41 2.54 4.23 4.02
N GLY A 42 2.98 3.29 3.18
CA GLY A 42 3.94 3.51 2.10
C GLY A 42 3.34 3.18 0.73
N PHE A 43 4.15 3.38 -0.31
CA PHE A 43 3.81 3.02 -1.68
C PHE A 43 4.93 2.19 -2.29
N ALA A 44 4.57 1.09 -2.95
CA ALA A 44 5.48 0.29 -3.75
C ALA A 44 5.18 0.49 -5.24
N PRO A 45 6.01 1.24 -5.98
CA PRO A 45 5.86 1.44 -7.42
C PRO A 45 6.38 0.25 -8.24
N ASN A 46 6.28 0.36 -9.57
CA ASN A 46 6.82 -0.55 -10.58
C ASN A 46 6.09 -1.89 -10.74
N PHE A 47 4.89 -2.05 -10.17
CA PHE A 47 4.12 -3.27 -10.38
C PHE A 47 3.49 -3.24 -11.77
N GLN A 48 3.76 -4.24 -12.60
CA GLN A 48 3.06 -4.44 -13.86
C GLN A 48 2.16 -5.68 -13.75
N ILE A 49 0.85 -5.47 -13.86
CA ILE A 49 -0.16 -6.54 -13.78
C ILE A 49 -0.93 -6.51 -15.09
N ASN A 50 -0.89 -7.61 -15.84
CA ASN A 50 -1.54 -7.74 -17.15
C ASN A 50 -1.18 -6.60 -18.12
N GLY A 51 0.09 -6.18 -18.13
CA GLY A 51 0.60 -5.12 -19.00
C GLY A 51 0.21 -3.70 -18.58
N LYS A 52 -0.41 -3.51 -17.40
CA LYS A 52 -0.73 -2.20 -16.83
C LYS A 52 0.11 -1.92 -15.59
N ASP A 53 0.64 -0.71 -15.50
CA ASP A 53 1.46 -0.28 -14.37
C ASP A 53 0.58 0.18 -13.20
N TYR A 54 1.01 -0.19 -11.99
CA TYR A 54 0.35 0.08 -10.72
C TYR A 54 1.34 0.56 -9.67
N ILE A 55 0.82 1.38 -8.77
CA ILE A 55 1.46 1.72 -7.51
C ILE A 55 0.63 1.07 -6.42
N VAL A 56 1.26 0.21 -5.62
CA VAL A 56 0.58 -0.56 -4.58
C VAL A 56 0.74 0.16 -3.24
N PRO A 57 -0.35 0.66 -2.62
CA PRO A 57 -0.28 1.18 -1.25
C PRO A 57 -0.05 0.02 -0.27
N MET A 58 0.79 0.23 0.73
CA MET A 58 1.16 -0.79 1.72
C MET A 58 1.09 -0.20 3.13
N ALA A 59 0.27 -0.80 3.99
CA ALA A 59 0.25 -0.48 5.41
C ALA A 59 1.02 -1.58 6.17
N VAL A 60 2.21 -1.27 6.68
CA VAL A 60 3.14 -2.26 7.28
C VAL A 60 4.10 -1.60 8.26
N GLU A 61 4.39 -2.28 9.37
CA GLU A 61 5.35 -1.84 10.39
C GLU A 61 6.79 -2.34 10.14
N GLU A 62 6.93 -3.47 9.44
CA GLU A 62 8.22 -4.13 9.27
C GLU A 62 9.14 -3.34 8.31
N PRO A 63 10.36 -2.96 8.76
CA PRO A 63 11.32 -2.28 7.91
C PRO A 63 11.67 -3.08 6.66
N SER A 64 11.97 -2.38 5.57
CA SER A 64 12.42 -2.95 4.29
C SER A 64 11.37 -3.73 3.48
N VAL A 65 10.19 -4.06 4.00
CA VAL A 65 9.15 -4.79 3.25
C VAL A 65 8.73 -4.04 1.98
N VAL A 66 8.45 -2.74 2.09
CA VAL A 66 8.08 -1.88 0.93
C VAL A 66 9.23 -1.80 -0.08
N ALA A 67 10.47 -1.71 0.40
CA ALA A 67 11.66 -1.64 -0.45
C ALA A 67 11.89 -2.95 -1.22
N ALA A 68 11.75 -4.09 -0.54
CA ALA A 68 11.86 -5.42 -1.15
C ALA A 68 10.78 -5.64 -2.21
N ALA A 69 9.52 -5.30 -1.91
CA ALA A 69 8.41 -5.40 -2.86
C ALA A 69 8.67 -4.55 -4.12
N THR A 70 9.10 -3.29 -3.94
CA THR A 70 9.45 -2.38 -5.03
C THR A 70 10.60 -2.91 -5.89
N HIS A 71 11.63 -3.49 -5.26
CA HIS A 71 12.79 -4.05 -5.95
C HIS A 71 12.41 -5.27 -6.79
N MET A 72 11.56 -6.16 -6.26
CA MET A 72 11.06 -7.31 -7.02
C MET A 72 10.17 -6.89 -8.18
N ALA A 73 9.30 -5.89 -7.98
CA ALA A 73 8.43 -5.38 -9.04
C ALA A 73 9.22 -4.77 -10.22
N ARG A 74 10.37 -4.16 -9.94
CA ARG A 74 11.28 -3.63 -10.97
C ARG A 74 12.00 -4.71 -11.78
N VAL A 75 12.07 -5.94 -11.29
CA VAL A 75 12.72 -7.09 -11.96
C VAL A 75 11.69 -8.21 -12.13
N PRO A 76 10.77 -8.10 -13.11
CA PRO A 76 9.59 -8.96 -13.22
C PRO A 76 9.90 -10.45 -13.28
N GLU A 77 11.05 -10.82 -13.87
CA GLU A 77 11.50 -12.22 -13.97
C GLU A 77 11.68 -12.86 -12.60
N ARG A 78 12.15 -12.10 -11.60
CA ARG A 78 12.31 -12.59 -10.21
C ARG A 78 10.97 -12.77 -9.51
N LEU A 79 9.98 -11.93 -9.82
CA LEU A 79 8.65 -12.05 -9.25
C LEU A 79 7.94 -13.31 -9.77
N VAL A 80 8.07 -13.59 -11.07
CA VAL A 80 7.55 -14.82 -11.69
C VAL A 80 8.24 -16.06 -11.10
N GLU A 81 9.56 -16.02 -10.88
CA GLU A 81 10.29 -17.10 -10.21
C GLU A 81 9.84 -17.33 -8.77
N PHE A 82 9.62 -16.26 -8.01
CA PHE A 82 9.16 -16.33 -6.63
C PHE A 82 7.75 -16.95 -6.53
N LEU A 83 6.85 -16.62 -7.47
CA LEU A 83 5.47 -17.11 -7.48
C LEU A 83 5.29 -18.48 -8.15
N ARG A 84 6.29 -18.96 -8.90
CA ARG A 84 6.25 -20.26 -9.60
C ARG A 84 5.84 -21.44 -8.71
N PRO A 85 6.31 -21.60 -7.46
CA PRO A 85 5.91 -22.70 -6.58
C PRO A 85 4.43 -22.64 -6.16
N LEU A 86 3.87 -21.43 -6.04
CA LEU A 86 2.47 -21.20 -5.67
C LEU A 86 1.52 -21.46 -6.84
N MET A 87 1.93 -21.15 -8.07
CA MET A 87 1.14 -21.40 -9.26
C MET A 87 1.04 -22.88 -9.63
N SER A 88 2.00 -23.73 -9.23
CA SER A 88 1.92 -25.18 -9.42
C SER A 88 0.93 -25.87 -8.47
N LEU A 89 0.36 -25.15 -7.50
CA LEU A 89 -0.58 -25.65 -6.50
C LEU A 89 -2.06 -25.32 -6.83
N LEU A 90 -2.32 -24.66 -7.96
CA LEU A 90 -3.64 -24.33 -8.50
C LEU A 90 -3.85 -25.04 -9.84
#